data_AF-A0A7V6VKZ5-F1
#
_entry.id   AF-A0A7V6VKZ5-F1
#
_cell.length_a   1.000
_cell.length_b   1.000
_cell.length_c   1.000
_cell.angle_alpha   90.00
_cell.angle_beta   90.00
_cell.angle_gamma   90.00
#
_symmetry.space_group_name_H-M   'P 1'
#
loop_
_entity.id
_entity.type
_entity.pdbx_description
1 polymer ?
#
loop_
_entity_poly.entity_id
_entity_poly.type
_entity_poly.pdbx_seq_one_letter_code
_entity_poly.pdbx_strand_id
1 'polypeptide(L)'
;SSDTRSGLQTYVLTYQVEGTLNAIRGEDGVQDQDELYLNAFADSPNQVDEVTVRITGPADVVDYACYRGPEGSTDSCGTEEPEGNQVTFTGTDYTSRDGLTIMAAFPPGAFTDTDPILEEITGDGPSERQPGPLQRASDFVMENWALLAGVWAALLAAIAGTRIAFGRDETYEGVAPGEVPLEGQPHRVVRLGREPVVAPRFTPPDGLSPGEAEVIEDESVTPEAFTATMIDLAVRGYLTIEPSGTDSRGNTNDWTIAEAVNPPSRDLLKDHEQHLIQALLSGTSSVQLGSFDGRFAPRLREFNQILTKHSDSEGWFRRTGLVGSPPARGFGTFIGWAVFLAYQGVWVAVFAILILNGAGALGLLPALFAAAVAIASLTTVLVLTRRAAHGRTAKGRALYEQLRGFRHYLTTAEAHQLRWEAGADIYSKYLPWALVFGVADRWTSLFEQLAAEGRYTPSTRWYDGGSAGDFRARVRSMGAATSGLNTTGMSALRYTAGSGGGSGSRSSR
;
A
#
# COMPACT_ATOMS: atom_id res chain seq x y z
N SER A 1 -13.86 32.36 55.67
CA SER A 1 -13.21 32.52 56.99
C SER A 1 -11.74 32.19 56.81
N SER A 2 -10.82 33.13 57.04
CA SER A 2 -9.37 32.97 56.84
C SER A 2 -8.64 32.60 58.14
N ASP A 3 -9.23 31.67 58.90
CA ASP A 3 -8.68 31.25 60.18
C ASP A 3 -7.77 30.03 59.95
N THR A 4 -6.51 30.28 59.61
CA THR A 4 -5.50 29.23 59.39
C THR A 4 -4.90 28.82 60.73
N ARG A 5 -5.14 27.58 61.16
CA ARG A 5 -4.59 27.01 62.39
C ARG A 5 -3.42 26.08 62.06
N SER A 6 -2.33 26.16 62.83
CA SER A 6 -1.12 25.34 62.66
C SER A 6 -0.90 24.42 63.87
N GLY A 7 -0.36 23.22 63.64
CA GLY A 7 -0.20 22.18 64.67
C GLY A 7 -1.40 21.24 64.75
N LEU A 8 -1.36 20.22 65.61
CA LEU A 8 -2.47 19.26 65.78
C LEU A 8 -3.74 20.00 66.20
N GLN A 9 -4.80 19.88 65.41
CA GLN A 9 -6.12 20.43 65.70
C GLN A 9 -7.12 19.30 65.89
N THR A 10 -7.98 19.40 66.91
CA THR A 10 -9.09 18.48 67.11
C THR A 10 -10.38 19.19 66.75
N TYR A 11 -11.11 18.63 65.77
CA TYR A 11 -12.43 19.10 65.39
C TYR A 11 -13.46 18.06 65.80
N VAL A 12 -14.54 18.51 66.45
CA VAL A 12 -15.70 17.67 66.77
C VAL A 12 -16.89 18.23 65.98
N LEU A 13 -17.37 17.45 65.03
CA LEU A 13 -18.53 17.79 64.21
C LEU A 13 -19.70 16.91 64.67
N THR A 14 -20.85 17.53 64.90
CA THR A 14 -22.10 16.83 65.20
C THR A 14 -23.15 17.33 64.23
N TYR A 15 -23.74 16.39 63.49
CA TYR A 15 -24.72 16.69 62.45
C TYR A 15 -25.76 15.58 62.40
N GLN A 16 -26.91 15.91 61.81
CA GLN A 16 -27.99 14.97 61.53
C GLN A 16 -28.01 14.72 60.01
N VAL A 17 -28.17 13.47 59.62
CA VAL A 17 -28.35 13.06 58.22
C VAL A 17 -29.70 12.36 58.12
N GLU A 18 -30.43 12.61 57.04
CA GLU A 18 -31.72 12.02 56.75
C GLU A 18 -31.62 11.21 55.45
N GLY A 19 -32.40 10.13 55.32
CA GLY A 19 -32.50 9.35 54.08
C GLY A 19 -31.35 8.40 53.78
N THR A 20 -30.59 7.93 54.79
CA THR A 20 -29.42 7.04 54.59
C THR A 20 -29.70 5.55 54.78
N LEU A 21 -30.91 5.19 55.20
CA LEU A 21 -31.29 3.80 55.46
C LEU A 21 -32.02 3.21 54.25
N ASN A 22 -31.71 1.95 53.95
CA ASN A 22 -32.32 1.20 52.86
C ASN A 22 -33.06 -0.02 53.43
N ALA A 23 -34.32 -0.23 53.02
CA ALA A 23 -35.02 -1.48 53.28
C ALA A 23 -34.72 -2.50 52.18
N ILE A 24 -33.88 -3.50 52.48
CA ILE A 24 -33.58 -4.61 51.56
C ILE A 24 -34.64 -5.69 51.79
N ARG A 25 -35.38 -6.05 50.74
CA ARG A 25 -36.50 -6.99 50.80
C ARG A 25 -36.52 -7.90 49.58
N GLY A 26 -36.54 -9.21 49.79
CA GLY A 26 -36.74 -10.21 48.72
C GLY A 26 -35.61 -10.28 47.69
N GLU A 27 -34.39 -9.86 48.04
CA GLU A 27 -33.22 -9.99 47.17
C GLU A 27 -32.63 -11.41 47.24
N ASP A 28 -32.28 -11.97 46.07
CA ASP A 28 -31.70 -13.31 45.99
C ASP A 28 -30.34 -13.36 46.68
N GLY A 29 -30.26 -14.12 47.79
CA GLY A 29 -29.01 -14.36 48.53
C GLY A 29 -28.74 -13.39 49.68
N VAL A 30 -29.63 -12.42 49.94
CA VAL A 30 -29.57 -11.50 51.08
C VAL A 30 -30.82 -11.68 51.94
N GLN A 31 -30.68 -11.72 53.27
CA GLN A 31 -31.85 -11.79 54.15
C GLN A 31 -32.52 -10.42 54.24
N ASP A 32 -33.85 -10.39 54.40
CA ASP A 32 -34.58 -9.14 54.61
C ASP A 32 -33.99 -8.38 55.80
N GLN A 33 -33.52 -7.16 55.56
CA GLN A 33 -32.80 -6.36 56.55
C GLN A 33 -32.94 -4.85 56.30
N ASP A 34 -32.79 -4.06 57.36
CA ASP A 34 -32.69 -2.60 57.27
C ASP A 34 -31.21 -2.21 57.32
N GLU A 35 -30.70 -1.64 56.24
CA GLU A 35 -29.28 -1.45 56.02
C GLU A 35 -28.89 0.03 56.01
N LEU A 36 -27.84 0.37 56.78
CA LEU A 36 -27.08 1.61 56.60
C LEU A 36 -25.88 1.30 55.71
N TYR A 37 -25.88 1.84 54.49
CA TYR A 37 -24.76 1.74 53.55
C TYR A 37 -24.22 3.15 53.26
N LEU A 38 -23.00 3.45 53.72
CA LEU A 38 -22.47 4.81 53.69
C LEU A 38 -20.98 4.84 53.36
N ASN A 39 -20.60 5.80 52.54
CA ASN A 39 -19.21 6.24 52.42
C ASN A 39 -18.87 7.13 53.61
N ALA A 40 -18.11 6.61 54.59
CA ALA A 40 -17.62 7.42 55.72
C ALA A 40 -16.77 8.60 55.21
N PHE A 41 -16.00 8.35 54.15
CA PHE A 41 -15.40 9.36 53.29
C PHE A 41 -15.09 8.75 51.91
N ALA A 42 -15.05 9.59 50.88
CA ALA A 42 -14.67 9.20 49.51
C ALA A 42 -13.80 10.29 48.87
N ASP A 43 -12.86 9.90 48.01
CA ASP A 43 -11.93 10.79 47.30
C ASP A 43 -11.25 11.82 48.22
N SER A 44 -10.79 11.39 49.40
CA SER A 44 -10.14 12.30 50.34
C SER A 44 -8.86 12.86 49.71
N PRO A 45 -8.71 14.18 49.53
CA PRO A 45 -7.48 14.75 48.97
C PRO A 45 -6.29 14.59 49.92
N ASN A 46 -6.57 14.39 51.22
CA ASN A 46 -5.59 14.24 52.28
C ASN A 46 -5.42 12.76 52.65
N GLN A 47 -4.20 12.39 53.06
CA GLN A 47 -3.93 11.11 53.71
C GLN A 47 -4.68 11.02 55.04
N VAL A 48 -5.23 9.84 55.33
CA VAL A 48 -5.88 9.53 56.62
C VAL A 48 -5.09 8.41 57.28
N ASP A 49 -4.42 8.73 58.38
CA ASP A 49 -3.53 7.78 59.08
C ASP A 49 -4.32 6.67 59.78
N GLU A 50 -5.42 7.02 60.44
CA GLU A 50 -6.28 6.09 61.17
C GLU A 50 -7.73 6.57 61.12
N VAL A 51 -8.67 5.64 61.02
CA VAL A 51 -10.10 5.89 61.14
C VAL A 51 -10.75 4.83 62.01
N THR A 52 -11.67 5.26 62.87
CA THR A 52 -12.58 4.40 63.62
C THR A 52 -14.00 4.88 63.38
N VAL A 53 -14.86 4.00 62.88
CA VAL A 53 -16.29 4.29 62.67
C VAL A 53 -17.08 3.37 63.57
N ARG A 54 -17.92 3.96 64.42
CA ARG A 54 -18.79 3.22 65.34
C ARG A 54 -20.23 3.51 65.02
N ILE A 55 -21.00 2.46 64.74
CA ILE A 55 -22.42 2.54 64.41
C ILE A 55 -23.19 1.96 65.58
N THR A 56 -24.27 2.60 66.00
CA THR A 56 -25.15 2.12 67.06
C THR A 56 -26.59 2.27 66.61
N GLY A 57 -27.31 1.16 66.57
CA GLY A 57 -28.69 1.10 66.11
C GLY A 57 -29.70 0.81 67.23
N PRO A 58 -30.99 0.74 66.88
CA PRO A 58 -32.07 0.47 67.82
C PRO A 58 -32.24 -1.03 68.16
N ALA A 59 -31.58 -1.92 67.43
CA ALA A 59 -31.63 -3.38 67.58
C ALA A 59 -30.26 -4.01 67.32
N ASP A 60 -30.12 -5.32 67.57
CA ASP A 60 -28.88 -6.05 67.34
C ASP A 60 -28.45 -6.02 65.87
N VAL A 61 -27.15 -5.91 65.60
CA VAL A 61 -26.60 -5.93 64.23
C VAL A 61 -26.68 -7.37 63.69
N VAL A 62 -27.27 -7.55 62.51
CA VAL A 62 -27.47 -8.88 61.87
C VAL A 62 -26.53 -9.15 60.71
N ASP A 63 -26.02 -8.10 60.05
CA ASP A 63 -25.02 -8.20 58.99
C ASP A 63 -24.12 -6.94 58.98
N TYR A 64 -22.89 -7.08 58.49
CA TYR A 64 -21.93 -5.97 58.41
C TYR A 64 -20.84 -6.24 57.37
N ALA A 65 -20.44 -5.17 56.67
CA ALA A 65 -19.33 -5.22 55.72
C ALA A 65 -18.62 -3.87 55.67
N CYS A 66 -17.37 -3.87 55.22
CA CYS A 66 -16.69 -2.63 54.89
C CYS A 66 -15.65 -2.82 53.79
N TYR A 67 -15.45 -1.74 53.03
CA TYR A 67 -14.56 -1.71 51.88
C TYR A 67 -13.67 -0.47 51.93
N ARG A 68 -12.40 -0.64 51.54
CA ARG A 68 -11.41 0.43 51.54
C ARG A 68 -10.61 0.49 50.24
N GLY A 69 -10.06 1.66 49.94
CA GLY A 69 -9.16 1.89 48.80
C GLY A 69 -9.76 2.85 47.76
N PRO A 70 -9.21 2.89 46.53
CA PRO A 70 -9.68 3.79 45.48
C PRO A 70 -11.08 3.39 44.98
N GLU A 71 -11.71 4.27 44.19
CA GLU A 71 -13.02 4.02 43.59
C GLU A 71 -13.08 2.65 42.88
N GLY A 72 -14.08 1.83 43.24
CA GLY A 72 -14.26 0.48 42.72
C GLY A 72 -13.48 -0.62 43.45
N SER A 73 -12.72 -0.29 44.51
CA SER A 73 -12.03 -1.28 45.35
C SER A 73 -13.01 -2.18 46.12
N THR A 74 -12.65 -3.46 46.27
CA THR A 74 -13.38 -4.45 47.06
C THR A 74 -12.58 -4.96 48.27
N ASP A 75 -11.46 -4.30 48.59
CA ASP A 75 -10.61 -4.70 49.71
C ASP A 75 -11.33 -4.47 51.04
N SER A 76 -11.36 -5.50 51.91
CA SER A 76 -11.99 -5.39 53.23
C SER A 76 -11.23 -4.47 54.17
N CYS A 77 -11.95 -3.77 55.06
CA CYS A 77 -11.35 -3.02 56.18
C CYS A 77 -11.35 -3.83 57.49
N GLY A 78 -10.79 -3.29 58.56
CA GLY A 78 -10.83 -3.93 59.89
C GLY A 78 -12.20 -3.81 60.55
N THR A 79 -12.65 -4.87 61.22
CA THR A 79 -13.96 -4.92 61.91
C THR A 79 -13.82 -5.61 63.26
N GLU A 80 -14.42 -5.05 64.30
CA GLU A 80 -14.63 -5.73 65.59
C GLU A 80 -15.96 -6.51 65.55
N GLU A 81 -16.04 -7.66 66.24
CA GLU A 81 -17.29 -8.41 66.33
C GLU A 81 -18.40 -7.55 66.96
N PRO A 82 -19.64 -7.56 66.42
CA PRO A 82 -20.72 -6.75 66.97
C PRO A 82 -21.06 -7.11 68.42
N GLU A 83 -21.23 -6.08 69.26
CA GLU A 83 -21.70 -6.21 70.62
C GLU A 83 -23.17 -5.75 70.69
N GLY A 84 -24.10 -6.69 70.48
CA GLY A 84 -25.53 -6.39 70.44
C GLY A 84 -25.86 -5.39 69.33
N ASN A 85 -26.29 -4.18 69.69
CA ASN A 85 -26.73 -3.13 68.76
C ASN A 85 -25.62 -2.22 68.21
N GLN A 86 -24.35 -2.58 68.42
CA GLN A 86 -23.20 -1.76 68.04
C GLN A 86 -22.15 -2.57 67.25
N VAL A 87 -21.60 -1.94 66.20
CA VAL A 87 -20.47 -2.45 65.42
C VAL A 87 -19.42 -1.36 65.23
N THR A 88 -18.13 -1.75 65.29
CA THR A 88 -16.99 -0.85 65.12
C THR A 88 -16.12 -1.30 63.95
N PHE A 89 -15.85 -0.37 63.03
CA PHE A 89 -14.96 -0.53 61.88
C PHE A 89 -13.68 0.27 62.13
N THR A 90 -12.54 -0.29 61.74
CA THR A 90 -11.22 0.33 61.88
C THR A 90 -10.42 0.23 60.60
N GLY A 91 -9.51 1.18 60.39
CA GLY A 91 -8.50 1.05 59.35
C GLY A 91 -7.41 2.09 59.48
N THR A 92 -6.25 1.77 58.90
CA THR A 92 -5.07 2.63 58.88
C THR A 92 -4.56 2.82 57.45
N ASP A 93 -3.72 3.84 57.29
CA ASP A 93 -2.88 4.07 56.10
C ASP A 93 -3.65 4.30 54.79
N TYR A 94 -4.66 5.17 54.82
CA TYR A 94 -5.40 5.57 53.62
C TYR A 94 -4.63 6.64 52.86
N THR A 95 -4.29 6.37 51.61
CA THR A 95 -3.59 7.29 50.72
C THR A 95 -4.54 8.33 50.13
N SER A 96 -3.98 9.35 49.46
CA SER A 96 -4.80 10.35 48.77
C SER A 96 -5.72 9.67 47.74
N ARG A 97 -7.00 10.05 47.76
CA ARG A 97 -8.12 9.52 46.97
C ARG A 97 -8.72 8.19 47.42
N ASP A 98 -8.19 7.57 48.46
CA ASP A 98 -8.84 6.40 49.03
C ASP A 98 -10.16 6.80 49.72
N GLY A 99 -11.08 5.85 49.76
CA GLY A 99 -12.35 5.93 50.48
C GLY A 99 -12.50 4.79 51.50
N LEU A 100 -13.46 4.98 52.40
CA LEU A 100 -13.96 3.95 53.30
C LEU A 100 -15.48 3.89 53.17
N THR A 101 -15.97 2.72 52.78
CA THR A 101 -17.39 2.39 52.75
C THR A 101 -17.70 1.42 53.88
N ILE A 102 -18.77 1.68 54.61
CA ILE A 102 -19.26 0.85 55.71
C ILE A 102 -20.70 0.44 55.46
N MET A 103 -21.03 -0.76 55.89
CA MET A 103 -22.35 -1.34 55.86
C MET A 103 -22.64 -1.97 57.21
N ALA A 104 -23.78 -1.62 57.80
CA ALA A 104 -24.34 -2.33 58.94
C ALA A 104 -25.84 -2.52 58.75
N ALA A 105 -26.30 -3.76 58.96
CA ALA A 105 -27.69 -4.13 58.81
C ALA A 105 -28.32 -4.53 60.14
N PHE A 106 -29.61 -4.27 60.24
CA PHE A 106 -30.46 -4.51 61.40
C PHE A 106 -31.69 -5.36 60.97
N PRO A 107 -32.36 -6.04 61.92
CA PRO A 107 -33.56 -6.80 61.61
C PRO A 107 -34.61 -5.94 60.87
N PRO A 108 -35.41 -6.54 59.99
CA PRO A 108 -36.39 -5.79 59.22
C PRO A 108 -37.43 -5.17 60.15
N GLY A 109 -37.69 -3.87 59.98
CA GLY A 109 -38.58 -3.10 60.84
C GLY A 109 -37.91 -2.58 62.12
N ALA A 110 -36.59 -2.65 62.23
CA ALA A 110 -35.82 -1.98 63.27
C ALA A 110 -35.97 -0.45 63.18
N PHE A 111 -36.24 0.08 61.98
CA PHE A 111 -36.51 1.50 61.74
C PHE A 111 -37.93 1.73 61.21
N THR A 112 -38.54 2.83 61.62
CA THR A 112 -39.95 3.13 61.32
C THR A 112 -40.17 3.81 59.98
N ASP A 113 -39.13 4.41 59.40
CA ASP A 113 -39.18 5.17 58.15
C ASP A 113 -37.96 4.80 57.30
N THR A 114 -38.18 3.87 56.36
CA THR A 114 -37.15 3.33 55.43
C THR A 114 -37.63 3.34 53.99
N ASP A 115 -38.76 4.01 53.74
CA ASP A 115 -39.29 4.16 52.40
C ASP A 115 -38.33 5.05 51.56
N PRO A 116 -38.13 4.72 50.27
CA PRO A 116 -37.24 5.50 49.43
C PRO A 116 -37.74 6.95 49.31
N ILE A 117 -36.86 7.91 49.54
CA ILE A 117 -37.14 9.32 49.29
C ILE A 117 -37.10 9.54 47.78
N LEU A 118 -38.27 9.66 47.17
CA LEU A 118 -38.41 9.90 45.73
C LEU A 118 -38.40 11.40 45.45
N GLU A 119 -37.34 11.89 44.80
CA GLU A 119 -37.30 13.25 44.26
C GLU A 119 -37.57 13.25 42.75
N GLU A 120 -38.45 14.16 42.30
CA GLU A 120 -38.69 14.36 40.88
C GLU A 120 -37.48 15.08 40.27
N ILE A 121 -36.75 14.39 39.38
CA ILE A 121 -35.56 14.94 38.73
C ILE A 121 -36.00 15.99 37.70
N THR A 122 -36.19 17.24 38.13
CA THR A 122 -36.34 18.40 37.24
C THR A 122 -34.97 19.04 36.99
N GLY A 123 -34.13 18.38 36.20
CA GLY A 123 -32.79 18.86 35.82
C GLY A 123 -31.73 17.77 35.92
N ASP A 124 -30.76 17.78 34.99
CA ASP A 124 -29.69 16.79 34.82
C ASP A 124 -29.28 16.12 36.14
N GLY A 125 -29.52 14.81 36.25
CA GLY A 125 -29.07 13.98 37.37
C GLY A 125 -27.53 14.01 37.54
N PRO A 126 -26.96 13.26 38.51
CA PRO A 126 -25.54 13.33 38.82
C PRO A 126 -24.72 13.18 37.54
N SER A 127 -24.02 14.26 37.19
CA SER A 127 -23.57 14.62 35.84
C SER A 127 -23.21 13.41 34.96
N GLU A 128 -24.15 12.96 34.13
CA GLU A 128 -23.85 12.09 33.01
C GLU A 128 -22.98 12.93 32.06
N ARG A 129 -21.66 12.72 32.10
CA ARG A 129 -20.69 13.46 31.27
C ARG A 129 -21.19 13.42 29.84
N GLN A 130 -21.62 14.58 29.31
CA GLN A 130 -22.00 14.68 27.90
C GLN A 130 -20.89 14.08 27.03
N PRO A 131 -21.20 13.11 26.16
CA PRO A 131 -20.18 12.43 25.38
C PRO A 131 -19.41 13.46 24.54
N GLY A 132 -18.09 13.40 24.66
CA GLY A 132 -17.20 14.27 23.90
C GLY A 132 -17.46 14.15 22.39
N PRO A 133 -17.08 15.14 21.57
CA PRO A 133 -17.34 15.13 20.13
C PRO A 133 -16.87 13.85 19.42
N LEU A 134 -15.76 13.25 19.87
CA LEU A 134 -15.23 12.01 19.33
C LEU A 134 -16.08 10.78 19.70
N GLN A 135 -16.64 10.75 20.91
CA GLN A 135 -17.49 9.65 21.35
C GLN A 135 -18.83 9.67 20.60
N ARG A 136 -19.44 10.85 20.43
CA ARG A 136 -20.61 11.03 19.55
C ARG A 136 -20.36 10.58 18.11
N ALA A 137 -19.16 10.83 17.58
CA ALA A 137 -18.80 10.35 16.25
C ALA A 137 -18.65 8.82 16.20
N SER A 138 -18.07 8.21 17.24
CA SER A 138 -17.97 6.75 17.37
C SER A 138 -19.35 6.11 17.45
N ASP A 139 -20.25 6.65 18.28
CA ASP A 139 -21.62 6.16 18.45
C ASP A 139 -22.39 6.23 17.12
N PHE A 140 -22.30 7.37 16.42
CA PHE A 140 -22.89 7.53 15.09
C PHE A 140 -22.37 6.50 14.08
N VAL A 141 -21.06 6.24 14.05
CA VAL A 141 -20.47 5.23 13.15
C VAL A 141 -20.99 3.85 13.49
N MET A 142 -21.10 3.50 14.77
CA MET A 142 -21.58 2.19 15.21
C MET A 142 -23.08 1.99 14.92
N GLU A 143 -23.90 3.02 15.10
CA GLU A 143 -25.33 2.97 14.78
C GLU A 143 -25.59 2.86 13.27
N ASN A 144 -24.72 3.43 12.45
CA ASN A 144 -24.94 3.59 11.00
C ASN A 144 -23.96 2.78 10.13
N TRP A 145 -23.16 1.88 10.70
CA TRP A 145 -22.00 1.30 10.03
C TRP A 145 -22.33 0.61 8.70
N ALA A 146 -23.47 -0.09 8.60
CA ALA A 146 -23.88 -0.81 7.40
C ALA A 146 -24.20 0.16 6.23
N LEU A 147 -24.89 1.27 6.53
CA LEU A 147 -25.18 2.31 5.56
C LEU A 147 -23.89 3.02 5.13
N LEU A 148 -23.03 3.38 6.09
CA LEU A 148 -21.74 4.01 5.82
C LEU A 148 -20.85 3.14 4.95
N ALA A 149 -20.77 1.83 5.23
CA ALA A 149 -20.03 0.86 4.43
C ALA A 149 -20.60 0.74 3.01
N GLY A 150 -21.93 0.71 2.85
CA GLY A 150 -22.60 0.68 1.55
C GLY A 150 -22.32 1.93 0.71
N VAL A 151 -22.44 3.11 1.30
CA VAL A 151 -22.13 4.40 0.65
C VAL A 151 -20.66 4.46 0.25
N TRP A 152 -19.76 4.03 1.14
CA TRP A 152 -18.32 4.01 0.85
C TRP A 152 -17.98 3.05 -0.30
N ALA A 153 -18.57 1.86 -0.33
CA ALA A 153 -18.39 0.91 -1.43
C ALA A 153 -18.89 1.47 -2.76
N ALA A 154 -20.04 2.15 -2.77
CA ALA A 154 -20.57 2.82 -3.96
C ALA A 154 -19.64 3.95 -4.44
N LEU A 155 -19.07 4.73 -3.51
CA LEU A 155 -18.08 5.76 -3.83
C LEU A 155 -16.81 5.17 -4.43
N LEU A 156 -16.27 4.09 -3.84
CA LEU A 156 -15.10 3.38 -4.38
C LEU A 156 -15.38 2.82 -5.79
N ALA A 157 -16.56 2.26 -6.03
CA ALA A 157 -16.98 1.79 -7.34
C ALA A 157 -17.09 2.95 -8.35
N ALA A 158 -17.64 4.10 -7.93
CA ALA A 158 -17.71 5.30 -8.76
C ALA A 158 -16.31 5.86 -9.08
N ILE A 159 -15.40 5.91 -8.10
CA ILE A 159 -14.00 6.31 -8.30
C ILE A 159 -13.32 5.34 -9.28
N ALA A 160 -13.48 4.03 -9.09
CA ALA A 160 -12.89 3.04 -10.00
C ALA A 160 -13.46 3.17 -11.42
N GLY A 161 -14.79 3.26 -11.55
CA GLY A 161 -15.48 3.39 -12.83
C GLY A 161 -15.12 4.66 -13.58
N THR A 162 -15.08 5.81 -12.89
CA THR A 162 -14.64 7.08 -13.48
C THR A 162 -13.18 6.99 -13.91
N ARG A 163 -12.29 6.46 -13.08
CA ARG A 163 -10.87 6.28 -13.45
C ARG A 163 -10.68 5.40 -14.67
N ILE A 164 -11.40 4.29 -14.78
CA ILE A 164 -11.36 3.39 -15.94
C ILE A 164 -11.92 4.08 -17.18
N ALA A 165 -13.07 4.77 -17.06
CA ALA A 165 -13.70 5.46 -18.18
C ALA A 165 -12.83 6.62 -18.70
N PHE A 166 -12.30 7.44 -17.78
CA PHE A 166 -11.35 8.50 -18.10
C PHE A 166 -9.97 7.98 -18.46
N GLY A 167 -9.67 6.71 -18.27
CA GLY A 167 -8.38 6.10 -18.58
C GLY A 167 -8.29 5.49 -19.96
N ARG A 168 -9.41 5.35 -20.68
CA ARG A 168 -9.41 4.85 -22.06
C ARG A 168 -8.55 5.70 -23.00
N ASP A 169 -7.87 5.00 -23.90
CA ASP A 169 -7.10 5.59 -24.99
C ASP A 169 -7.96 6.54 -25.83
N GLU A 170 -7.31 7.51 -26.46
CA GLU A 170 -7.91 8.39 -27.46
C GLU A 170 -7.65 7.88 -28.87
N THR A 171 -8.53 8.23 -29.80
CA THR A 171 -8.34 7.95 -31.23
C THR A 171 -8.84 9.12 -32.07
N TYR A 172 -8.31 9.24 -33.28
CA TYR A 172 -8.77 10.20 -34.27
C TYR A 172 -10.06 9.69 -34.93
N GLU A 173 -11.15 10.44 -34.80
CA GLU A 173 -12.43 10.11 -35.41
C GLU A 173 -12.35 10.22 -36.94
N GLY A 174 -12.78 9.17 -37.64
CA GLY A 174 -12.79 9.13 -39.12
C GLY A 174 -11.44 8.82 -39.77
N VAL A 175 -10.39 8.52 -38.98
CA VAL A 175 -9.07 8.14 -39.48
C VAL A 175 -8.85 6.64 -39.29
N ALA A 176 -8.13 6.01 -40.23
CA ALA A 176 -7.80 4.60 -40.14
C ALA A 176 -6.93 4.32 -38.91
N PRO A 177 -7.15 3.20 -38.18
CA PRO A 177 -6.30 2.82 -37.05
C PRO A 177 -4.83 2.75 -37.47
N GLY A 178 -3.96 3.40 -36.70
CA GLY A 178 -2.53 3.46 -37.00
C GLY A 178 -2.09 4.69 -37.78
N GLU A 179 -3.01 5.46 -38.36
CA GLU A 179 -2.66 6.67 -39.12
C GLU A 179 -2.81 7.92 -38.25
N VAL A 180 -1.96 8.92 -38.52
CA VAL A 180 -2.03 10.25 -37.91
C VAL A 180 -2.55 11.23 -38.98
N PRO A 181 -3.51 12.12 -38.65
CA PRO A 181 -3.97 13.14 -39.59
C PRO A 181 -2.81 13.98 -40.12
N LEU A 182 -2.91 14.39 -41.39
CA LEU A 182 -1.95 15.33 -41.95
C LEU A 182 -2.00 16.67 -41.19
N GLU A 183 -0.83 17.29 -41.08
CA GLU A 183 -0.69 18.56 -40.37
C GLU A 183 -1.63 19.63 -40.95
N GLY A 184 -2.36 20.32 -40.08
CA GLY A 184 -3.35 21.34 -40.45
C GLY A 184 -4.73 20.81 -40.85
N GLN A 185 -4.96 19.49 -40.93
CA GLN A 185 -6.31 18.95 -41.14
C GLN A 185 -7.13 18.95 -39.84
N PRO A 186 -8.38 19.47 -39.87
CA PRO A 186 -9.25 19.42 -38.72
C PRO A 186 -9.61 17.98 -38.41
N HIS A 187 -9.36 17.56 -37.17
CA HIS A 187 -9.66 16.23 -36.69
C HIS A 187 -10.31 16.33 -35.32
N ARG A 188 -11.18 15.37 -35.01
CA ARG A 188 -11.81 15.26 -33.70
C ARG A 188 -11.22 14.08 -32.95
N VAL A 189 -10.82 14.31 -31.70
CA VAL A 189 -10.31 13.27 -30.81
C VAL A 189 -11.46 12.75 -29.96
N VAL A 190 -11.64 11.43 -29.94
CA VAL A 190 -12.67 10.75 -29.16
C VAL A 190 -12.06 9.66 -28.29
N ARG A 191 -12.77 9.26 -27.23
CA ARG A 191 -12.41 8.09 -26.41
C ARG A 191 -12.60 6.84 -27.22
N LEU A 192 -11.65 5.91 -27.16
CA LEU A 192 -11.76 4.62 -27.82
C LEU A 192 -12.94 3.84 -27.22
N GLY A 193 -13.90 3.48 -28.08
CA GLY A 193 -15.07 2.69 -27.70
C GLY A 193 -14.81 1.19 -27.74
N ARG A 194 -14.20 0.71 -28.82
CA ARG A 194 -13.90 -0.72 -29.06
C ARG A 194 -12.51 -0.85 -29.67
N GLU A 195 -11.83 -1.93 -29.32
CA GLU A 195 -10.56 -2.32 -29.94
C GLU A 195 -10.72 -2.57 -31.45
N PRO A 196 -9.93 -1.91 -32.31
CA PRO A 196 -9.96 -2.12 -33.75
C PRO A 196 -9.32 -3.47 -34.12
N VAL A 197 -9.60 -3.93 -35.33
CA VAL A 197 -8.93 -5.09 -35.93
C VAL A 197 -7.49 -4.71 -36.25
N VAL A 198 -6.56 -5.59 -35.91
CA VAL A 198 -5.13 -5.38 -36.16
C VAL A 198 -4.84 -5.56 -37.65
N ALA A 199 -4.36 -4.50 -38.31
CA ALA A 199 -3.87 -4.57 -39.67
C ALA A 199 -2.37 -4.95 -39.68
N PRO A 200 -1.94 -6.01 -40.38
CA PRO A 200 -0.52 -6.36 -40.46
C PRO A 200 0.32 -5.23 -41.05
N ARG A 201 1.49 -4.96 -40.48
CA ARG A 201 2.47 -3.99 -40.99
C ARG A 201 3.84 -4.64 -41.09
N PHE A 202 4.54 -4.45 -42.21
CA PHE A 202 5.81 -5.14 -42.49
C PHE A 202 7.04 -4.45 -41.90
N THR A 203 6.90 -3.18 -41.53
CA THR A 203 7.96 -2.33 -41.01
C THR A 203 7.53 -1.71 -39.67
N PRO A 204 8.48 -1.43 -38.78
CA PRO A 204 8.18 -0.67 -37.57
C PRO A 204 7.70 0.76 -37.91
N PRO A 205 7.08 1.47 -36.95
CA PRO A 205 6.73 2.88 -37.09
C PRO A 205 7.96 3.73 -37.43
N ASP A 206 7.80 4.67 -38.36
CA ASP A 206 8.91 5.52 -38.80
C ASP A 206 9.38 6.43 -37.66
N GLY A 207 10.70 6.51 -37.48
CA GLY A 207 11.32 7.36 -36.47
C GLY A 207 11.11 6.90 -35.03
N LEU A 208 10.50 5.73 -34.78
CA LEU A 208 10.37 5.15 -33.43
C LEU A 208 11.50 4.14 -33.19
N SER A 209 12.14 4.19 -32.02
CA SER A 209 13.15 3.21 -31.63
C SER A 209 12.57 2.08 -30.77
N PRO A 210 13.21 0.91 -30.69
CA PRO A 210 12.69 -0.23 -29.94
C PRO A 210 12.43 0.07 -28.45
N GLY A 211 13.30 0.86 -27.80
CA GLY A 211 13.08 1.26 -26.41
C GLY A 211 11.85 2.15 -26.21
N GLU A 212 11.51 2.97 -27.19
CA GLU A 212 10.29 3.79 -27.17
C GLU A 212 9.05 2.96 -27.46
N ALA A 213 9.17 1.96 -28.34
CA ALA A 213 8.10 1.02 -28.62
C ALA A 213 7.65 0.27 -27.36
N GLU A 214 8.62 -0.16 -26.53
CA GLU A 214 8.34 -0.76 -25.23
C GLU A 214 7.57 0.19 -24.31
N VAL A 215 7.95 1.47 -24.28
CA VAL A 215 7.24 2.48 -23.47
C VAL A 215 5.79 2.65 -23.93
N ILE A 216 5.55 2.66 -25.25
CA ILE A 216 4.20 2.74 -25.80
C ILE A 216 3.41 1.45 -25.54
N GLU A 217 4.04 0.28 -25.57
CA GLU A 217 3.39 -1.00 -25.32
C GLU A 217 3.02 -1.19 -23.85
N ASP A 218 3.97 -0.95 -22.93
CA ASP A 218 3.85 -1.31 -21.52
C ASP A 218 3.54 -0.11 -20.59
N GLU A 219 3.43 1.09 -21.15
CA GLU A 219 3.11 2.37 -20.45
C GLU A 219 4.09 2.71 -19.33
N SER A 220 5.27 2.10 -19.35
CA SER A 220 6.30 2.15 -18.32
C SER A 220 7.66 1.87 -18.96
N VAL A 221 8.75 2.32 -18.31
CA VAL A 221 10.09 1.91 -18.72
C VAL A 221 10.41 0.59 -18.05
N THR A 222 10.49 -0.47 -18.84
CA THR A 222 10.80 -1.84 -18.41
C THR A 222 12.28 -2.16 -18.66
N PRO A 223 12.83 -3.22 -18.05
CA PRO A 223 14.13 -3.76 -18.42
C PRO A 223 14.29 -4.08 -19.91
N GLU A 224 13.20 -4.50 -20.55
CA GLU A 224 13.13 -4.81 -21.97
C GLU A 224 13.42 -3.56 -22.83
N ALA A 225 12.98 -2.37 -22.40
CA ALA A 225 13.29 -1.11 -23.10
C ALA A 225 14.81 -0.86 -23.17
N PHE A 226 15.51 -1.10 -22.06
CA PHE A 226 16.96 -0.95 -21.98
C PHE A 226 17.67 -1.98 -22.86
N THR A 227 17.30 -3.26 -22.74
CA THR A 227 17.90 -4.36 -23.50
C THR A 227 17.67 -4.19 -25.01
N ALA A 228 16.45 -3.83 -25.41
CA ALA A 228 16.11 -3.57 -26.81
C ALA A 228 16.87 -2.36 -27.37
N THR A 229 16.98 -1.26 -26.62
CA THR A 229 17.76 -0.09 -27.06
C THR A 229 19.24 -0.43 -27.21
N MET A 230 19.82 -1.19 -26.27
CA MET A 230 21.21 -1.61 -26.32
C MET A 230 21.51 -2.49 -27.54
N ILE A 231 20.66 -3.48 -27.81
CA ILE A 231 20.83 -4.37 -28.99
C ILE A 231 20.60 -3.57 -30.28
N ASP A 232 19.63 -2.66 -30.30
CA ASP A 232 19.39 -1.79 -31.46
C ASP A 232 20.58 -0.89 -31.78
N LEU A 233 21.23 -0.33 -30.75
CA LEU A 233 22.48 0.42 -30.90
C LEU A 233 23.63 -0.45 -31.42
N ALA A 234 23.70 -1.71 -30.98
CA ALA A 234 24.67 -2.65 -31.50
C ALA A 234 24.42 -2.97 -32.99
N VAL A 235 23.17 -3.26 -33.36
CA VAL A 235 22.73 -3.53 -34.74
C VAL A 235 22.99 -2.33 -35.65
N ARG A 236 22.77 -1.11 -35.17
CA ARG A 236 23.10 0.14 -35.87
C ARG A 236 24.60 0.45 -35.91
N GLY A 237 25.44 -0.35 -35.26
CA GLY A 237 26.90 -0.26 -35.33
C GLY A 237 27.53 0.77 -34.39
N TYR A 238 26.84 1.16 -33.32
CA TYR A 238 27.42 2.01 -32.26
C TYR A 238 28.12 1.20 -31.17
N LEU A 239 27.63 -0.01 -30.92
CA LEU A 239 28.15 -0.93 -29.90
C LEU A 239 28.47 -2.30 -30.50
N THR A 240 29.33 -3.05 -29.82
CA THR A 240 29.53 -4.48 -30.05
C THR A 240 29.28 -5.24 -28.74
N ILE A 241 28.77 -6.46 -28.88
CA ILE A 241 28.48 -7.34 -27.76
C ILE A 241 29.34 -8.60 -27.90
N GLU A 242 30.10 -8.90 -26.86
CA GLU A 242 31.05 -10.01 -26.86
C GLU A 242 30.78 -10.93 -25.66
N PRO A 243 30.71 -12.26 -25.82
CA PRO A 243 30.61 -13.18 -24.70
C PRO A 243 31.92 -13.15 -23.88
N SER A 244 31.83 -12.92 -22.57
CA SER A 244 33.01 -12.72 -21.71
C SER A 244 33.17 -13.73 -20.57
N GLY A 245 32.13 -14.51 -20.27
CA GLY A 245 32.14 -15.54 -19.22
C GLY A 245 31.35 -16.78 -19.61
N THR A 246 31.74 -17.94 -19.05
CA THR A 246 30.98 -19.19 -19.16
C THR A 246 30.70 -19.80 -17.80
N ASP A 247 29.52 -20.39 -17.62
CA ASP A 247 29.18 -21.17 -16.44
C ASP A 247 29.90 -22.54 -16.41
N SER A 248 29.73 -23.28 -15.32
CA SER A 248 30.30 -24.64 -15.15
C SER A 248 29.85 -25.66 -16.22
N ARG A 249 28.82 -25.35 -17.01
CA ARG A 249 28.28 -26.19 -18.09
C ARG A 249 28.75 -25.71 -19.47
N GLY A 250 29.61 -24.69 -19.53
CA GLY A 250 30.12 -24.11 -20.77
C GLY A 250 29.14 -23.15 -21.46
N ASN A 251 28.04 -22.76 -20.82
CA ASN A 251 27.11 -21.78 -21.38
C ASN A 251 27.60 -20.37 -21.05
N THR A 252 27.48 -19.44 -22.00
CA THR A 252 27.79 -18.03 -21.74
C THR A 252 26.91 -17.48 -20.62
N ASN A 253 27.53 -16.86 -19.61
CA ASN A 253 26.83 -16.28 -18.46
C ASN A 253 27.10 -14.79 -18.24
N ASP A 254 28.01 -14.19 -19.01
CA ASP A 254 28.31 -12.76 -18.97
C ASP A 254 28.71 -12.23 -20.36
N TRP A 255 28.54 -10.92 -20.55
CA TRP A 255 28.78 -10.22 -21.80
C TRP A 255 29.55 -8.93 -21.56
N THR A 256 30.50 -8.64 -22.44
CA THR A 256 31.17 -7.35 -22.55
C THR A 256 30.46 -6.52 -23.62
N ILE A 257 30.14 -5.27 -23.30
CA ILE A 257 29.66 -4.27 -24.23
C ILE A 257 30.83 -3.35 -24.54
N ALA A 258 31.15 -3.17 -25.82
CA ALA A 258 32.21 -2.28 -26.26
C ALA A 258 31.71 -1.27 -27.29
N GLU A 259 32.43 -0.16 -27.44
CA GLU A 259 32.19 0.77 -28.55
C GLU A 259 32.61 0.13 -29.87
N ALA A 260 31.78 0.27 -30.90
CA ALA A 260 32.07 -0.31 -32.20
C ALA A 260 33.30 0.33 -32.86
N VAL A 261 33.99 -0.43 -33.72
CA VAL A 261 35.12 0.09 -34.51
C VAL A 261 34.59 1.01 -35.61
N ASN A 262 34.93 2.30 -35.53
CA ASN A 262 34.41 3.38 -36.39
C ASN A 262 32.87 3.52 -36.31
N PRO A 263 32.32 3.96 -35.16
CA PRO A 263 30.88 4.09 -35.01
C PRO A 263 30.33 5.21 -35.92
N PRO A 264 29.07 5.12 -36.36
CA PRO A 264 28.41 6.22 -37.07
C PRO A 264 28.38 7.51 -36.23
N SER A 265 28.05 8.65 -36.86
CA SER A 265 27.92 9.91 -36.13
C SER A 265 26.84 9.81 -35.05
N ARG A 266 27.18 10.24 -33.82
CA ARG A 266 26.25 10.28 -32.69
C ARG A 266 25.11 11.30 -32.89
N ASP A 267 25.20 12.20 -33.86
CA ASP A 267 24.14 13.16 -34.21
C ASP A 267 22.86 12.49 -34.74
N LEU A 268 22.96 11.24 -35.18
CA LEU A 268 21.83 10.43 -35.64
C LEU A 268 21.12 9.71 -34.48
N LEU A 269 21.68 9.74 -33.27
CA LEU A 269 21.10 9.14 -32.09
C LEU A 269 20.11 10.09 -31.42
N LYS A 270 19.05 9.52 -30.88
CA LYS A 270 18.13 10.24 -30.01
C LYS A 270 18.75 10.51 -28.64
N ASP A 271 18.22 11.49 -27.92
CA ASP A 271 18.76 11.91 -26.61
C ASP A 271 18.89 10.73 -25.63
N HIS A 272 17.86 9.88 -25.48
CA HIS A 272 17.92 8.74 -24.58
C HIS A 272 18.94 7.68 -25.01
N GLU A 273 19.19 7.55 -26.30
CA GLU A 273 20.15 6.60 -26.87
C GLU A 273 21.59 7.06 -26.60
N GLN A 274 21.86 8.37 -26.77
CA GLN A 274 23.15 8.96 -26.42
C GLN A 274 23.46 8.81 -24.93
N HIS A 275 22.47 9.10 -24.07
CA HIS A 275 22.61 8.96 -22.63
C HIS A 275 22.77 7.49 -22.21
N LEU A 276 22.15 6.54 -22.91
CA LEU A 276 22.36 5.12 -22.68
C LEU A 276 23.83 4.73 -22.94
N ILE A 277 24.40 5.14 -24.08
CA ILE A 277 25.82 4.88 -24.38
C ILE A 277 26.72 5.50 -23.30
N GLN A 278 26.44 6.74 -22.90
CA GLN A 278 27.19 7.42 -21.85
C GLN A 278 27.07 6.71 -20.49
N ALA A 279 25.88 6.23 -20.15
CA ALA A 279 25.60 5.49 -18.92
C ALA A 279 26.36 4.16 -18.88
N LEU A 280 26.33 3.42 -20.00
CA LEU A 280 27.00 2.13 -20.17
C LEU A 280 28.53 2.28 -20.08
N LEU A 281 29.10 3.11 -20.93
CA LEU A 281 30.55 3.16 -21.13
C LEU A 281 31.25 4.15 -20.19
N SER A 282 30.60 5.25 -19.78
CA SER A 282 31.20 6.25 -18.86
C SER A 282 32.62 6.71 -19.23
N GLY A 283 32.91 6.77 -20.52
CA GLY A 283 34.23 7.15 -21.06
C GLY A 283 35.23 6.00 -21.18
N THR A 284 34.87 4.76 -20.82
CA THR A 284 35.65 3.56 -21.18
C THR A 284 35.30 3.09 -22.58
N SER A 285 36.18 2.28 -23.19
CA SER A 285 35.91 1.65 -24.49
C SER A 285 35.09 0.37 -24.38
N SER A 286 35.01 -0.24 -23.19
CA SER A 286 34.23 -1.44 -22.92
C SER A 286 33.82 -1.56 -21.45
N VAL A 287 32.76 -2.31 -21.19
CA VAL A 287 32.22 -2.60 -19.85
C VAL A 287 31.65 -4.02 -19.80
N GLN A 288 31.88 -4.75 -18.71
CA GLN A 288 31.24 -6.05 -18.49
C GLN A 288 29.86 -5.88 -17.84
N LEU A 289 28.85 -6.55 -18.36
CA LEU A 289 27.48 -6.43 -17.87
C LEU A 289 27.31 -6.99 -16.45
N GLY A 290 28.02 -8.07 -16.12
CA GLY A 290 28.07 -8.63 -14.76
C GLY A 290 28.64 -7.67 -13.70
N SER A 291 29.34 -6.61 -14.12
CA SER A 291 29.84 -5.56 -13.21
C SER A 291 28.78 -4.54 -12.81
N PHE A 292 27.55 -4.65 -13.33
CA PHE A 292 26.45 -3.71 -13.03
C PHE A 292 25.93 -3.95 -11.61
N ASP A 293 26.60 -3.34 -10.64
CA ASP A 293 26.24 -3.34 -9.23
C ASP A 293 25.30 -2.17 -8.88
N GLY A 294 25.04 -1.97 -7.58
CA GLY A 294 24.21 -0.85 -7.11
C GLY A 294 24.68 0.54 -7.54
N ARG A 295 25.94 0.72 -7.97
CA ARG A 295 26.47 2.00 -8.49
C ARG A 295 26.00 2.30 -9.91
N PHE A 296 25.48 1.31 -10.63
CA PHE A 296 24.88 1.48 -11.95
C PHE A 296 23.42 1.97 -11.87
N ALA A 297 22.74 1.71 -10.74
CA ALA A 297 21.34 2.06 -10.53
C ALA A 297 21.00 3.55 -10.74
N PRO A 298 21.81 4.54 -10.31
CA PRO A 298 21.57 5.95 -10.61
C PRO A 298 21.54 6.26 -12.12
N ARG A 299 22.43 5.63 -12.91
CA ARG A 299 22.53 5.85 -14.36
C ARG A 299 21.34 5.25 -15.10
N LEU A 300 20.87 4.08 -14.67
CA LEU A 300 19.61 3.49 -15.17
C LEU A 300 18.39 4.34 -14.81
N ARG A 301 18.35 4.91 -13.60
CA ARG A 301 17.28 5.85 -13.23
C ARG A 301 17.29 7.10 -14.11
N GLU A 302 18.47 7.62 -14.47
CA GLU A 302 18.61 8.75 -15.38
C GLU A 302 18.12 8.40 -16.80
N PHE A 303 18.51 7.25 -17.35
CA PHE A 303 17.96 6.75 -18.63
C PHE A 303 16.42 6.68 -18.60
N ASN A 304 15.84 6.08 -17.55
CA ASN A 304 14.39 5.99 -17.40
C ASN A 304 13.73 7.37 -17.34
N GLN A 305 14.34 8.34 -16.65
CA GLN A 305 13.83 9.70 -16.56
C GLN A 305 13.88 10.42 -17.91
N ILE A 306 14.94 10.25 -18.69
CA ILE A 306 15.08 10.86 -20.01
C ILE A 306 14.06 10.28 -20.97
N LEU A 307 13.91 8.95 -20.99
CA LEU A 307 12.90 8.30 -21.84
C LEU A 307 11.47 8.69 -21.44
N THR A 308 11.20 8.84 -20.14
CA THR A 308 9.92 9.37 -19.63
C THR A 308 9.68 10.79 -20.11
N LYS A 309 10.67 11.69 -19.98
CA LYS A 309 10.57 13.07 -20.46
C LYS A 309 10.37 13.14 -21.97
N HIS A 310 11.03 12.26 -22.73
CA HIS A 310 10.86 12.18 -24.17
C HIS A 310 9.42 11.77 -24.52
N SER A 311 8.91 10.70 -23.91
CA SER A 311 7.51 10.27 -24.04
C SER A 311 6.50 11.38 -23.71
N ASP A 312 6.76 12.15 -22.64
CA ASP A 312 5.94 13.29 -22.25
C ASP A 312 6.00 14.43 -23.29
N SER A 313 7.20 14.73 -23.80
CA SER A 313 7.40 15.76 -24.84
C SER A 313 6.73 15.40 -26.16
N GLU A 314 6.72 14.12 -26.51
CA GLU A 314 6.05 13.60 -27.69
C GLU A 314 4.53 13.50 -27.54
N GLY A 315 4.03 13.60 -26.31
CA GLY A 315 2.61 13.56 -25.98
C GLY A 315 1.98 12.19 -26.26
N TRP A 316 2.69 11.08 -26.01
CA TRP A 316 2.13 9.73 -26.24
C TRP A 316 1.02 9.38 -25.25
N PHE A 317 1.04 9.96 -24.06
CA PHE A 317 0.08 9.71 -22.99
C PHE A 317 -0.60 10.98 -22.51
N ARG A 318 -1.84 10.84 -22.04
CA ARG A 318 -2.67 11.99 -21.63
C ARG A 318 -2.24 12.62 -20.32
N ARG A 319 -1.58 11.84 -19.47
CA ARG A 319 -0.98 12.31 -18.23
C ARG A 319 0.53 12.26 -18.39
N THR A 320 1.19 13.32 -17.97
CA THR A 320 2.64 13.37 -17.87
C THR A 320 3.13 12.34 -16.86
N GLY A 321 4.27 11.75 -17.14
CA GLY A 321 4.82 10.64 -16.37
C GLY A 321 4.23 9.31 -16.82
N LEU A 322 5.11 8.33 -16.97
CA LEU A 322 4.74 6.95 -17.24
C LEU A 322 4.17 6.29 -15.98
N VAL A 323 3.40 5.22 -16.18
CA VAL A 323 2.99 4.38 -15.06
C VAL A 323 4.27 3.81 -14.47
N GLY A 324 4.61 4.16 -13.22
CA GLY A 324 5.80 3.61 -12.57
C GLY A 324 5.83 2.09 -12.71
N SER A 325 7.00 1.52 -13.00
CA SER A 325 7.15 0.09 -13.27
C SER A 325 6.47 -0.72 -12.16
N PRO A 326 5.55 -1.65 -12.47
CA PRO A 326 5.01 -2.52 -11.44
C PRO A 326 6.16 -3.29 -10.77
N PRO A 327 6.07 -3.64 -9.47
CA PRO A 327 6.91 -4.72 -8.97
C PRO A 327 6.70 -5.93 -9.89
N ALA A 328 7.81 -6.51 -10.34
CA ALA A 328 7.90 -7.48 -11.44
C ALA A 328 6.69 -8.43 -11.54
N ARG A 329 6.23 -8.68 -12.77
CA ARG A 329 5.19 -9.68 -13.11
C ARG A 329 5.66 -11.07 -12.68
N GLY A 330 5.44 -11.43 -11.41
CA GLY A 330 5.80 -12.75 -10.89
C GLY A 330 5.43 -12.85 -9.43
N PHE A 331 4.37 -13.62 -9.13
CA PHE A 331 3.96 -14.09 -7.79
C PHE A 331 3.62 -13.01 -6.72
N GLY A 332 4.19 -11.80 -6.81
CA GLY A 332 4.07 -10.69 -5.87
C GLY A 332 2.75 -9.92 -5.96
N THR A 333 2.06 -9.92 -7.09
CA THR A 333 0.68 -9.40 -7.17
C THR A 333 -0.31 -10.33 -6.45
N PHE A 334 -0.11 -11.65 -6.53
CA PHE A 334 -0.93 -12.64 -5.81
C PHE A 334 -0.62 -12.67 -4.31
N ILE A 335 0.67 -12.61 -3.92
CA ILE A 335 1.07 -12.39 -2.53
C ILE A 335 0.54 -11.06 -2.02
N GLY A 336 0.61 -9.98 -2.81
CA GLY A 336 0.04 -8.68 -2.45
C GLY A 336 -1.47 -8.77 -2.18
N TRP A 337 -2.20 -9.50 -3.02
CA TRP A 337 -3.62 -9.81 -2.82
C TRP A 337 -3.87 -10.70 -1.59
N ALA A 338 -3.07 -11.74 -1.38
CA ALA A 338 -3.21 -12.64 -0.24
C ALA A 338 -2.88 -11.95 1.09
N VAL A 339 -1.82 -11.13 1.12
CA VAL A 339 -1.44 -10.30 2.28
C VAL A 339 -2.49 -9.22 2.53
N PHE A 340 -3.06 -8.63 1.47
CA PHE A 340 -4.17 -7.68 1.61
C PHE A 340 -5.43 -8.35 2.17
N LEU A 341 -5.86 -9.49 1.62
CA LEU A 341 -7.02 -10.23 2.11
C LEU A 341 -6.81 -10.77 3.53
N ALA A 342 -5.60 -11.21 3.85
CA ALA A 342 -5.22 -11.61 5.20
C ALA A 342 -5.23 -10.41 6.17
N TYR A 343 -4.72 -9.25 5.76
CA TYR A 343 -4.79 -8.01 6.53
C TYR A 343 -6.24 -7.62 6.81
N GLN A 344 -7.12 -7.64 5.80
CA GLN A 344 -8.55 -7.38 6.00
C GLN A 344 -9.21 -8.43 6.92
N GLY A 345 -8.86 -9.70 6.77
CA GLY A 345 -9.36 -10.78 7.64
C GLY A 345 -8.94 -10.62 9.10
N VAL A 346 -7.70 -10.20 9.36
CA VAL A 346 -7.20 -9.88 10.71
C VAL A 346 -7.98 -8.70 11.30
N TRP A 347 -8.22 -7.65 10.52
CA TRP A 347 -8.96 -6.48 10.98
C TRP A 347 -10.45 -6.77 11.26
N VAL A 348 -11.10 -7.59 10.42
CA VAL A 348 -12.47 -8.07 10.68
C VAL A 348 -12.52 -8.94 11.92
N ALA A 349 -11.54 -9.82 12.13
CA ALA A 349 -11.45 -10.66 13.31
C ALA A 349 -11.21 -9.83 14.59
N VAL A 350 -10.31 -8.85 14.55
CA VAL A 350 -10.05 -7.92 15.66
C VAL A 350 -11.31 -7.11 15.99
N PHE A 351 -12.01 -6.59 14.98
CA PHE A 351 -13.26 -5.86 15.16
C PHE A 351 -14.37 -6.74 15.76
N ALA A 352 -14.51 -7.98 15.29
CA ALA A 352 -15.46 -8.95 15.84
C ALA A 352 -15.12 -9.30 17.30
N ILE A 353 -13.85 -9.48 17.63
CA ILE A 353 -13.37 -9.74 19.01
C ILE A 353 -13.66 -8.54 19.92
N LEU A 354 -13.45 -7.30 19.45
CA LEU A 354 -13.71 -6.10 20.23
C LEU A 354 -15.20 -5.90 20.54
N ILE A 355 -16.09 -6.21 19.59
CA ILE A 355 -17.55 -6.20 19.80
C ILE A 355 -17.98 -7.31 20.77
N LEU A 356 -17.47 -8.52 20.59
CA LEU A 356 -17.87 -9.68 21.40
C LEU A 356 -17.41 -9.61 22.86
N ASN A 357 -16.36 -8.84 23.17
CA ASN A 357 -15.82 -8.70 24.53
C ASN A 357 -16.29 -7.43 25.27
N GLY A 358 -17.32 -6.73 24.78
CA GLY A 358 -17.86 -5.54 25.45
C GLY A 358 -16.88 -4.35 25.49
N ALA A 359 -15.77 -4.41 24.75
CA ALA A 359 -14.73 -3.39 24.70
C ALA A 359 -15.14 -2.13 23.90
N GLY A 360 -16.40 -2.03 23.49
CA GLY A 360 -17.00 -0.80 22.94
C GLY A 360 -16.90 0.41 23.88
N ALA A 361 -16.56 0.19 25.16
CA ALA A 361 -16.34 1.23 26.16
C ALA A 361 -15.08 2.12 25.94
N LEU A 362 -14.12 1.70 25.11
CA LEU A 362 -13.00 2.57 24.70
C LEU A 362 -13.39 3.34 23.43
N GLY A 363 -14.25 4.36 23.60
CA GLY A 363 -15.03 5.06 22.56
C GLY A 363 -14.27 5.75 21.40
N LEU A 364 -12.98 5.48 21.20
CA LEU A 364 -12.18 5.99 20.07
C LEU A 364 -11.77 4.90 19.08
N LEU A 365 -11.72 3.63 19.50
CA LEU A 365 -11.20 2.53 18.68
C LEU A 365 -12.03 2.24 17.41
N PRO A 366 -13.37 2.25 17.43
CA PRO A 366 -14.17 1.97 16.24
C PRO A 366 -14.01 3.03 15.14
N ALA A 367 -13.96 4.31 15.51
CA ALA A 367 -13.79 5.42 14.57
C ALA A 367 -12.40 5.38 13.90
N LEU A 368 -11.34 5.09 14.66
CA LEU A 368 -9.98 4.94 14.11
C LEU A 368 -9.88 3.73 13.17
N PHE A 369 -10.54 2.63 13.52
CA PHE A 369 -10.63 1.45 12.68
C PHE A 369 -11.34 1.75 11.34
N ALA A 370 -12.51 2.40 11.38
CA ALA A 370 -13.24 2.80 10.19
C ALA A 370 -12.39 3.71 9.28
N ALA A 371 -11.64 4.65 9.86
CA ALA A 371 -10.71 5.51 9.12
C ALA A 371 -9.58 4.71 8.46
N ALA A 372 -8.97 3.76 9.17
CA ALA A 372 -7.91 2.90 8.63
C ALA A 372 -8.41 2.06 7.44
N VAL A 373 -9.59 1.45 7.55
CA VAL A 373 -10.22 0.67 6.47
C VAL A 373 -10.55 1.56 5.26
N ALA A 374 -11.07 2.77 5.48
CA ALA A 374 -11.35 3.72 4.40
C ALA A 374 -10.06 4.12 3.65
N ILE A 375 -8.99 4.46 4.36
CA ILE A 375 -7.70 4.81 3.76
C ILE A 375 -7.12 3.62 2.99
N ALA A 376 -7.13 2.42 3.57
CA ALA A 376 -6.61 1.22 2.95
C ALA A 376 -7.38 0.86 1.67
N SER A 377 -8.71 0.85 1.73
CA SER A 377 -9.57 0.52 0.57
C SER A 377 -9.47 1.56 -0.56
N LEU A 378 -9.42 2.85 -0.23
CA LEU A 378 -9.15 3.91 -1.22
C LEU A 378 -7.78 3.73 -1.87
N THR A 379 -6.74 3.50 -1.08
CA THR A 379 -5.38 3.29 -1.58
C THR A 379 -5.33 2.09 -2.52
N THR A 380 -6.00 0.98 -2.15
CA THR A 380 -6.11 -0.21 -3.01
C THR A 380 -6.81 0.11 -4.33
N VAL A 381 -7.96 0.78 -4.32
CA VAL A 381 -8.65 1.19 -5.56
C VAL A 381 -7.76 2.09 -6.41
N LEU A 382 -7.07 3.05 -5.79
CA LEU A 382 -6.15 3.94 -6.50
C LEU A 382 -4.97 3.19 -7.11
N VAL A 383 -4.40 2.19 -6.44
CA VAL A 383 -3.30 1.33 -6.92
C VAL A 383 -3.77 0.40 -8.05
N LEU A 384 -4.89 -0.30 -7.88
CA LEU A 384 -5.43 -1.23 -8.86
C LEU A 384 -5.87 -0.54 -10.15
N THR A 385 -6.31 0.71 -10.06
CA THR A 385 -6.75 1.50 -11.21
C THR A 385 -5.67 2.44 -11.75
N ARG A 386 -4.38 2.30 -11.35
CA ARG A 386 -3.31 3.19 -11.86
C ARG A 386 -3.14 3.07 -13.37
N ARG A 387 -2.92 1.85 -13.86
CA ARG A 387 -2.79 1.55 -15.30
C ARG A 387 -4.06 1.88 -16.05
N ALA A 388 -5.19 1.37 -15.58
CA ALA A 388 -6.48 1.63 -16.22
C ALA A 388 -6.91 3.10 -16.24
N ALA A 389 -6.23 4.00 -15.50
CA ALA A 389 -6.47 5.45 -15.50
C ALA A 389 -5.45 6.23 -16.34
N HIS A 390 -4.44 5.55 -16.90
CA HIS A 390 -3.44 6.09 -17.80
C HIS A 390 -3.80 5.59 -19.20
N GLY A 391 -4.09 6.52 -20.11
CA GLY A 391 -4.43 6.15 -21.48
C GLY A 391 -3.59 6.94 -22.45
N ARG A 392 -3.32 6.30 -23.58
CA ARG A 392 -2.61 6.90 -24.71
C ARG A 392 -3.43 8.05 -25.28
N THR A 393 -2.75 9.09 -25.76
CA THR A 393 -3.37 10.12 -26.62
C THR A 393 -3.72 9.51 -27.98
N ALA A 394 -4.43 10.25 -28.83
CA ALA A 394 -4.71 9.80 -30.20
C ALA A 394 -3.42 9.51 -31.00
N LYS A 395 -2.37 10.33 -30.82
CA LYS A 395 -1.04 10.11 -31.41
C LYS A 395 -0.39 8.84 -30.85
N GLY A 396 -0.33 8.68 -29.53
CA GLY A 396 0.24 7.49 -28.90
C GLY A 396 -0.53 6.21 -29.27
N ARG A 397 -1.85 6.30 -29.41
CA ARG A 397 -2.69 5.18 -29.84
C ARG A 397 -2.45 4.82 -31.31
N ALA A 398 -2.29 5.80 -32.19
CA ALA A 398 -1.92 5.53 -33.59
C ALA A 398 -0.59 4.77 -33.67
N LEU A 399 0.45 5.22 -32.95
CA LEU A 399 1.72 4.49 -32.86
C LEU A 399 1.54 3.07 -32.30
N TYR A 400 0.75 2.92 -31.24
CA TYR A 400 0.42 1.62 -30.66
C TYR A 400 -0.26 0.67 -31.67
N GLU A 401 -1.17 1.16 -32.52
CA GLU A 401 -1.76 0.33 -33.59
C GLU A 401 -0.74 -0.06 -34.66
N GLN A 402 0.16 0.83 -35.04
CA GLN A 402 1.25 0.48 -35.95
C GLN A 402 2.17 -0.61 -35.34
N LEU A 403 2.48 -0.50 -34.04
CA LEU A 403 3.22 -1.50 -33.28
C LEU A 403 2.48 -2.84 -33.23
N ARG A 404 1.17 -2.83 -32.97
CA ARG A 404 0.34 -4.05 -33.02
C ARG A 404 0.37 -4.72 -34.39
N GLY A 405 0.30 -3.92 -35.46
CA GLY A 405 0.41 -4.43 -36.82
C GLY A 405 1.76 -5.06 -37.11
N PHE A 406 2.85 -4.44 -36.63
CA PHE A 406 4.20 -4.97 -36.80
C PHE A 406 4.47 -6.21 -35.93
N ARG A 407 3.98 -6.22 -34.68
CA ARG A 407 3.94 -7.40 -33.82
C ARG A 407 3.18 -8.54 -34.48
N HIS A 408 2.04 -8.26 -35.11
CA HIS A 408 1.29 -9.27 -35.84
C HIS A 408 2.14 -9.86 -36.97
N TYR A 409 2.82 -9.03 -37.77
CA TYR A 409 3.77 -9.53 -38.77
C TYR A 409 4.86 -10.41 -38.17
N LEU A 410 5.55 -10.01 -37.10
CA LEU A 410 6.59 -10.83 -36.47
C LEU A 410 6.04 -12.13 -35.84
N THR A 411 4.77 -12.15 -35.45
CA THR A 411 4.10 -13.32 -34.86
C THR A 411 3.40 -14.22 -35.87
N THR A 412 3.18 -13.81 -37.13
CA THR A 412 2.48 -14.62 -38.13
C THR A 412 3.28 -14.83 -39.41
N ALA A 413 4.31 -14.04 -39.67
CA ALA A 413 5.10 -14.13 -40.90
C ALA A 413 5.67 -15.55 -41.06
N GLU A 414 5.40 -16.11 -42.22
CA GLU A 414 6.02 -17.36 -42.66
C GLU A 414 7.30 -17.08 -43.45
N ALA A 415 8.20 -18.07 -43.49
CA ALA A 415 9.48 -18.02 -44.20
C ALA A 415 9.40 -17.57 -45.68
N HIS A 416 8.27 -17.78 -46.35
CA HIS A 416 8.06 -17.39 -47.74
C HIS A 416 7.49 -15.97 -47.91
N GLN A 417 6.94 -15.38 -46.84
CA GLN A 417 6.35 -14.04 -46.84
C GLN A 417 7.38 -12.94 -46.51
N LEU A 418 8.55 -13.34 -46.00
CA LEU A 418 9.66 -12.43 -45.73
C LEU A 418 10.18 -11.84 -47.05
N ARG A 419 10.02 -10.53 -47.21
CA ARG A 419 10.58 -9.79 -48.34
C ARG A 419 12.06 -9.57 -48.09
N TRP A 420 12.90 -10.11 -48.96
CA TRP A 420 14.34 -9.87 -48.91
C TRP A 420 14.64 -8.46 -49.44
N GLU A 421 14.69 -7.47 -48.54
CA GLU A 421 15.27 -6.17 -48.85
C GLU A 421 16.75 -6.40 -49.22
N ALA A 422 17.08 -6.20 -50.50
CA ALA A 422 18.33 -6.64 -51.12
C ALA A 422 19.57 -6.28 -50.27
N GLY A 423 20.15 -7.28 -49.59
CA GLY A 423 21.41 -7.17 -48.84
C GLY A 423 21.31 -6.71 -47.38
N ALA A 424 20.13 -6.37 -46.86
CA ALA A 424 19.97 -5.98 -45.45
C ALA A 424 19.68 -7.20 -44.56
N ASP A 425 20.35 -7.28 -43.43
CA ASP A 425 20.12 -8.30 -42.41
C ASP A 425 18.81 -8.02 -41.63
N ILE A 426 17.70 -8.57 -42.12
CA ILE A 426 16.36 -8.41 -41.53
C ILE A 426 16.26 -9.02 -40.13
N TYR A 427 16.98 -10.13 -39.86
CA TYR A 427 17.00 -10.75 -38.54
C TYR A 427 17.52 -9.74 -37.50
N SER A 428 18.73 -9.22 -37.71
CA SER A 428 19.36 -8.26 -36.80
C SER A 428 18.53 -6.97 -36.71
N LYS A 429 18.03 -6.46 -37.85
CA LYS A 429 17.19 -5.26 -37.91
C LYS A 429 15.94 -5.35 -37.03
N TYR A 430 15.29 -6.52 -36.97
CA TYR A 430 14.03 -6.70 -36.24
C TYR A 430 14.15 -7.46 -34.92
N LEU A 431 15.34 -7.95 -34.56
CA LEU A 431 15.58 -8.61 -33.28
C LEU A 431 15.26 -7.71 -32.05
N PRO A 432 15.68 -6.43 -32.00
CA PRO A 432 15.29 -5.53 -30.92
C PRO A 432 13.78 -5.38 -30.75
N TRP A 433 13.04 -5.38 -31.86
CA TRP A 433 11.59 -5.28 -31.86
C TRP A 433 10.91 -6.58 -31.43
N ALA A 434 11.45 -7.71 -31.87
CA ALA A 434 10.97 -9.02 -31.43
C ALA A 434 11.15 -9.21 -29.92
N LEU A 435 12.17 -8.59 -29.31
CA LEU A 435 12.36 -8.57 -27.86
C LEU A 435 11.27 -7.81 -27.12
N VAL A 436 11.00 -6.58 -27.54
CA VAL A 436 9.91 -5.74 -27.03
C VAL A 436 8.59 -6.52 -27.04
N PHE A 437 8.26 -7.15 -28.17
CA PHE A 437 7.01 -7.89 -28.31
C PHE A 437 6.99 -9.28 -27.62
N GLY A 438 8.11 -9.71 -27.03
CA GLY A 438 8.24 -11.03 -26.40
C GLY A 438 8.21 -12.21 -27.38
N VAL A 439 8.67 -12.02 -28.62
CA VAL A 439 8.68 -13.03 -29.69
C VAL A 439 10.06 -13.31 -30.28
N ALA A 440 11.11 -12.87 -29.59
CA ALA A 440 12.50 -13.08 -29.99
C ALA A 440 12.84 -14.56 -30.21
N ASP A 441 12.44 -15.47 -29.31
CA ASP A 441 12.74 -16.91 -29.46
C ASP A 441 12.15 -17.51 -30.74
N ARG A 442 10.92 -17.13 -31.06
CA ARG A 442 10.26 -17.54 -32.31
C ARG A 442 10.99 -16.97 -33.52
N TRP A 443 11.33 -15.68 -33.46
CA TRP A 443 12.04 -14.99 -34.54
C TRP A 443 13.40 -15.64 -34.82
N THR A 444 14.18 -15.89 -33.78
CA THR A 444 15.43 -16.65 -33.81
C THR A 444 15.23 -18.03 -34.42
N SER A 445 14.22 -18.79 -33.96
CA SER A 445 13.91 -20.13 -34.49
C SER A 445 13.56 -20.13 -35.98
N LEU A 446 12.84 -19.11 -36.46
CA LEU A 446 12.49 -18.96 -37.88
C LEU A 446 13.76 -18.77 -38.74
N PHE A 447 14.69 -17.94 -38.30
CA PHE A 447 15.94 -17.70 -39.03
C PHE A 447 16.93 -18.86 -38.91
N GLU A 448 16.90 -19.63 -37.82
CA GLU A 448 17.59 -20.92 -37.73
C GLU A 448 17.16 -21.89 -38.85
N GLN A 449 15.87 -21.98 -39.12
CA GLN A 449 15.31 -22.80 -40.19
C GLN A 449 15.67 -22.25 -41.58
N LEU A 450 15.57 -20.94 -41.79
CA LEU A 450 15.89 -20.33 -43.09
C LEU A 450 17.36 -20.52 -43.50
N ALA A 451 18.29 -20.45 -42.56
CA ALA A 451 19.68 -20.73 -42.88
C ALA A 451 19.99 -22.23 -42.94
N ALA A 452 19.26 -23.07 -42.20
CA ALA A 452 19.31 -24.51 -42.39
C ALA A 452 18.97 -24.91 -43.83
N GLU A 453 18.04 -24.19 -44.46
CA GLU A 453 17.65 -24.29 -45.86
C GLU A 453 18.62 -23.59 -46.83
N GLY A 454 19.66 -22.91 -46.33
CA GLY A 454 20.60 -22.13 -47.15
C GLY A 454 20.02 -20.86 -47.78
N ARG A 455 18.85 -20.40 -47.32
CA ARG A 455 18.11 -19.26 -47.89
C ARG A 455 18.46 -17.93 -47.24
N TYR A 456 19.27 -17.93 -46.20
CA TYR A 456 19.61 -16.74 -45.43
C TYR A 456 21.00 -16.84 -44.78
N THR A 457 21.72 -15.71 -44.78
CA THR A 457 23.00 -15.52 -44.09
C THR A 457 22.97 -14.18 -43.35
N PRO A 458 23.17 -14.15 -42.02
CA PRO A 458 23.09 -12.95 -41.22
C PRO A 458 24.37 -12.14 -41.34
N SER A 459 24.26 -10.87 -40.97
CA SER A 459 25.40 -10.03 -40.66
C SER A 459 25.66 -10.06 -39.15
N THR A 460 26.78 -10.62 -38.72
CA THR A 460 27.12 -10.73 -37.30
C THR A 460 28.08 -9.64 -36.84
N ARG A 461 28.01 -8.45 -37.47
CA ARG A 461 28.97 -7.37 -37.18
C ARG A 461 28.82 -6.80 -35.77
N TRP A 462 27.64 -6.93 -35.17
CA TRP A 462 27.31 -6.39 -33.86
C TRP A 462 27.58 -7.38 -32.70
N TYR A 463 27.80 -8.66 -33.00
CA TYR A 463 27.99 -9.72 -32.01
C TYR A 463 29.21 -10.60 -32.36
N ASP A 464 30.28 -10.52 -31.56
CA ASP A 464 31.50 -11.30 -31.76
C ASP A 464 31.45 -12.64 -31.00
N GLY A 465 30.58 -13.53 -31.47
CA GLY A 465 30.30 -14.82 -30.85
C GLY A 465 31.19 -15.98 -31.31
N GLY A 466 32.52 -15.79 -31.40
CA GLY A 466 33.57 -16.83 -31.39
C GLY A 466 33.50 -18.01 -32.39
N SER A 467 32.49 -18.11 -33.24
CA SER A 467 32.23 -19.26 -34.11
C SER A 467 32.28 -18.83 -35.57
N ALA A 468 33.50 -18.63 -36.06
CA ALA A 468 33.76 -18.45 -37.48
C ALA A 468 33.41 -19.75 -38.24
N GLY A 469 32.17 -19.87 -38.73
CA GLY A 469 31.81 -20.89 -39.72
C GLY A 469 30.39 -21.46 -39.62
N ASP A 470 29.80 -21.59 -38.43
CA ASP A 470 28.46 -22.18 -38.27
C ASP A 470 27.43 -21.11 -37.91
N PHE A 471 26.48 -20.86 -38.81
CA PHE A 471 25.37 -19.95 -38.57
C PHE A 471 24.47 -20.41 -37.42
N ARG A 472 24.17 -21.72 -37.34
CA ARG A 472 23.22 -22.24 -36.34
C ARG A 472 23.77 -22.06 -34.94
N ALA A 473 25.06 -22.33 -34.74
CA ALA A 473 25.74 -22.06 -33.48
C ALA A 473 25.69 -20.56 -33.12
N ARG A 474 25.87 -19.67 -34.09
CA ARG A 474 25.83 -18.21 -33.90
C ARG A 474 24.45 -17.67 -33.55
N VAL A 475 23.39 -18.13 -34.20
CA VAL A 475 22.03 -17.67 -33.88
C VAL A 475 21.59 -18.16 -32.51
N ARG A 476 21.95 -19.39 -32.12
CA ARG A 476 21.73 -19.87 -30.75
C ARG A 476 22.50 -19.06 -29.72
N SER A 477 23.76 -18.72 -29.97
CA SER A 477 24.55 -17.91 -29.04
C SER A 477 24.03 -16.47 -28.94
N MET A 478 23.53 -15.89 -30.04
CA MET A 478 22.80 -14.61 -30.01
C MET A 478 21.49 -14.69 -29.22
N GLY A 479 20.72 -15.77 -29.39
CA GLY A 479 19.51 -16.01 -28.62
C GLY A 479 19.82 -16.12 -27.13
N ALA A 480 20.81 -16.92 -26.76
CA ALA A 480 21.29 -17.05 -25.38
C ALA A 480 21.82 -15.72 -24.83
N ALA A 481 22.55 -14.94 -25.64
CA ALA A 481 23.00 -13.60 -25.28
C ALA A 481 21.81 -12.70 -25.00
N THR A 482 20.83 -12.67 -25.89
CA THR A 482 19.63 -11.85 -25.75
C THR A 482 18.85 -12.19 -24.46
N SER A 483 18.63 -13.48 -24.19
CA SER A 483 17.98 -13.92 -22.95
C SER A 483 18.80 -13.55 -21.70
N GLY A 484 20.12 -13.72 -21.76
CA GLY A 484 21.01 -13.42 -20.66
C GLY A 484 21.23 -11.94 -20.37
N LEU A 485 21.29 -11.11 -21.42
CA LEU A 485 21.29 -9.65 -21.30
C LEU A 485 20.00 -9.17 -20.63
N ASN A 486 18.85 -9.79 -20.95
CA ASN A 486 17.60 -9.46 -20.29
C ASN A 486 17.63 -9.86 -18.80
N THR A 487 18.08 -11.06 -18.45
CA THR A 487 18.14 -11.49 -17.04
C THR A 487 19.14 -10.69 -16.20
N THR A 488 20.30 -10.35 -16.76
CA THR A 488 21.30 -9.51 -16.10
C THR A 488 20.84 -8.06 -16.01
N GLY A 489 20.22 -7.51 -17.07
CA GLY A 489 19.59 -6.19 -17.06
C GLY A 489 18.48 -6.07 -16.02
N MET A 490 17.62 -7.09 -15.91
CA MET A 490 16.62 -7.19 -14.84
C MET A 490 17.26 -7.19 -13.45
N SER A 491 18.40 -7.86 -13.27
CA SER A 491 19.12 -7.93 -12.00
C SER A 491 19.73 -6.58 -11.62
N ALA A 492 20.34 -5.86 -12.56
CA ALA A 492 20.85 -4.51 -12.37
C ALA A 492 19.73 -3.52 -12.01
N LEU A 493 18.55 -3.68 -12.61
CA LEU A 493 17.39 -2.82 -12.36
C LEU A 493 16.70 -3.10 -11.01
N ARG A 494 16.91 -4.26 -10.35
CA ARG A 494 16.40 -4.50 -8.99
C ARG A 494 16.92 -3.45 -7.99
N TYR A 495 18.13 -2.93 -8.19
CA TYR A 495 18.70 -1.86 -7.37
C TYR A 495 17.99 -0.50 -7.55
N THR A 496 17.17 -0.34 -8.60
CA THR A 496 16.36 0.88 -8.83
C THR A 496 14.96 0.79 -8.23
N ALA A 497 14.45 -0.42 -7.95
CA ALA A 497 13.11 -0.66 -7.45
C ALA A 497 13.04 -0.48 -5.93
N GLY A 498 13.05 0.77 -5.45
CA GLY A 498 12.79 1.08 -4.04
C GLY A 498 13.37 2.40 -3.53
N SER A 499 12.82 3.55 -3.93
CA SER A 499 12.93 4.79 -3.13
C SER A 499 11.89 5.83 -3.57
N GLY A 500 10.62 5.53 -3.32
CA GLY A 500 9.51 6.46 -3.52
C GLY A 500 8.84 6.82 -2.20
N GLY A 501 9.62 7.22 -1.19
CA GLY A 501 9.12 7.71 0.09
C GLY A 501 9.94 8.92 0.49
N GLY A 502 9.40 10.12 0.24
CA GLY A 502 10.05 11.37 0.62
C GLY A 502 10.04 11.55 2.14
N SER A 503 11.20 11.42 2.77
CA SER A 503 11.44 11.98 4.10
C SER A 503 12.09 13.36 3.92
N GLY A 504 11.33 14.41 4.25
CA GLY A 504 11.86 15.76 4.34
C GLY A 504 12.85 15.85 5.51
N SER A 505 14.13 16.02 5.21
CA SER A 505 15.10 16.47 6.20
C SER A 505 14.97 17.99 6.35
N ARG A 506 14.37 18.41 7.46
CA ARG A 506 14.52 19.77 7.97
C ARG A 506 15.99 19.97 8.33
N SER A 507 16.67 20.91 7.68
CA SER A 507 17.93 21.44 8.17
C SER A 507 17.66 22.34 9.37
N SER A 508 18.10 21.95 10.56
CA SER A 508 18.30 22.88 11.66
C SER A 508 19.61 23.64 11.42
N ARG A 509 19.52 24.97 11.38
CA ARG A 509 20.62 25.83 11.85
C ARG A 509 20.57 25.90 13.37
#